data_AF-F2NUG8-F1
#
_entry.id   AF-F2NUG8-F1
#
_cell.length_a   1.000
_cell.length_b   1.000
_cell.length_c   1.000
_cell.angle_alpha   90.00
_cell.angle_beta   90.00
_cell.angle_gamma   90.00
#
_symmetry.space_group_name_H-M   'P 1'
#
loop_
_entity.id
_entity.type
_entity.pdbx_description
1 polymer ?
#
loop_
_entity_poly.entity_id
_entity_poly.type
_entity_poly.pdbx_seq_one_letter_code
_entity_poly.pdbx_strand_id
1 'polypeptide(L)'
;MLKTNRKCRKIKWRLRRMCRKARIELGIEIIMESMAVKDRIGKLLSETGMSQKALADATNLSEGAVSHYLKGDRVPKGAILLNIANALGTTVDYLTGKSDDAHKFSSEQEIEQAFELIARNAKTLTDEERKKFAKILFS
;
A
#
# COMPACT_ATOMS: atom_id res chain seq x y z
N MET A 1 31.01 0.54 29.75
CA MET A 1 31.18 0.39 28.27
C MET A 1 31.20 -1.09 27.91
N LEU A 2 30.10 -1.66 27.41
CA LEU A 2 30.06 -3.06 26.97
C LEU A 2 30.32 -3.15 25.46
N LYS A 3 31.51 -3.66 25.10
CA LYS A 3 31.94 -3.90 23.72
C LYS A 3 31.08 -5.00 23.09
N THR A 4 30.18 -4.67 22.17
CA THR A 4 29.38 -5.67 21.45
C THR A 4 30.26 -6.46 20.46
N ASN A 5 30.44 -7.74 20.75
CA ASN A 5 31.28 -8.69 20.02
C ASN A 5 30.72 -9.00 18.60
N ARG A 6 31.51 -8.74 17.55
CA ARG A 6 31.16 -8.93 16.12
C ARG A 6 30.69 -10.36 15.78
N LYS A 7 31.08 -11.39 16.55
CA LYS A 7 30.61 -12.77 16.37
C LYS A 7 29.10 -12.93 16.62
N CYS A 8 28.53 -12.17 17.56
CA CYS A 8 27.11 -12.26 17.92
C CYS A 8 26.21 -11.70 16.80
N ARG A 9 26.67 -10.68 16.05
CA ARG A 9 25.94 -10.11 14.91
C ARG A 9 25.84 -11.08 13.72
N LYS A 10 26.89 -11.87 13.45
CA LYS A 10 26.90 -12.85 12.35
C LYS A 10 25.99 -14.06 12.63
N ILE A 11 25.97 -14.55 13.86
CA ILE A 11 25.08 -15.64 14.29
C ILE A 11 23.61 -15.18 14.25
N LYS A 12 23.33 -13.97 14.76
CA LYS A 12 21.99 -13.35 14.70
C LYS A 12 21.50 -13.16 13.26
N TRP A 13 22.39 -12.85 12.31
CA TRP A 13 22.06 -12.75 10.87
C TRP A 13 21.79 -14.12 10.23
N ARG A 14 22.55 -15.14 10.60
CA ARG A 14 22.42 -16.50 10.04
C ARG A 14 21.11 -17.17 10.49
N LEU A 15 20.78 -17.05 11.78
CA LEU A 15 19.47 -17.47 12.32
C LEU A 15 18.31 -16.69 11.67
N ARG A 16 18.44 -15.37 11.50
CA ARG A 16 17.43 -14.54 10.80
C ARG A 16 17.25 -14.88 9.32
N ARG A 17 18.25 -15.49 8.67
CA ARG A 17 18.18 -15.91 7.27
C ARG A 17 17.57 -17.31 7.15
N MET A 18 17.90 -18.21 8.08
CA MET A 18 17.28 -19.53 8.19
C MET A 18 15.79 -19.45 8.48
N CYS A 19 15.36 -18.60 9.42
CA CYS A 19 13.93 -18.38 9.71
C CYS A 19 13.16 -17.75 8.53
N ARG A 20 13.83 -17.01 7.64
CA ARG A 20 13.19 -16.40 6.46
C ARG A 20 12.91 -17.39 5.34
N LYS A 21 13.77 -18.39 5.16
CA LYS A 21 13.58 -19.43 4.14
C LYS A 21 12.48 -20.41 4.56
N ALA A 22 12.47 -20.81 5.83
CA ALA A 22 11.42 -21.66 6.40
C ALA A 22 10.02 -21.00 6.43
N ARG A 23 9.95 -19.66 6.40
CA ARG A 23 8.70 -18.89 6.44
C ARG A 23 7.91 -18.89 5.13
N ILE A 24 8.55 -19.21 4.00
CA ILE A 24 7.87 -19.33 2.70
C ILE A 24 7.28 -20.73 2.52
N GLU A 25 7.90 -21.76 3.13
CA GLU A 25 7.53 -23.17 2.93
C GLU A 25 6.35 -23.64 3.81
N LEU A 26 6.02 -22.93 4.90
CA LEU A 26 5.07 -23.43 5.91
C LEU A 26 3.74 -22.67 6.04
N GLY A 27 3.47 -21.69 5.18
CA GLY A 27 2.11 -21.21 4.87
C GLY A 27 1.12 -21.00 6.03
N ILE A 28 1.53 -20.55 7.23
CA ILE A 28 0.62 -20.34 8.36
C ILE A 28 0.95 -19.05 9.15
N GLU A 29 -0.02 -18.15 9.05
CA GLU A 29 -0.57 -17.14 9.98
C GLU A 29 0.38 -16.24 10.79
N ILE A 30 0.43 -14.98 10.34
CA ILE A 30 0.97 -13.86 11.11
C ILE A 30 -0.06 -13.48 12.17
N ILE A 31 0.29 -13.72 13.42
CA ILE A 31 -0.40 -13.22 14.61
C ILE A 31 -0.49 -11.69 14.51
N MET A 32 -1.72 -11.18 14.68
CA MET A 32 -2.12 -9.77 14.78
C MET A 32 -1.26 -9.00 15.80
N GLU A 33 -0.15 -8.45 15.33
CA GLU A 33 0.52 -7.31 15.95
C GLU A 33 0.11 -6.10 15.12
N SER A 34 -0.32 -5.00 15.75
CA SER A 34 -0.74 -3.78 15.03
C SER A 34 0.36 -3.38 14.03
N MET A 35 0.15 -3.65 12.73
CA MET A 35 1.21 -3.44 11.74
C MET A 35 1.62 -1.97 11.75
N ALA A 36 2.91 -1.71 11.91
CA ALA A 36 3.43 -0.35 11.83
C ALA A 36 3.24 0.18 10.41
N VAL A 37 3.11 1.51 10.28
CA VAL A 37 2.91 2.21 9.00
C VAL A 37 3.89 1.74 7.92
N LYS A 38 5.17 1.53 8.29
CA LYS A 38 6.22 1.04 7.37
C LYS A 38 5.89 -0.33 6.75
N ASP A 39 5.28 -1.22 7.53
CA ASP A 39 5.00 -2.59 7.12
C ASP A 39 3.79 -2.59 6.19
N ARG A 40 2.78 -1.76 6.47
CA ARG A 40 1.62 -1.54 5.58
C ARG A 40 2.02 -0.91 4.25
N ILE A 41 2.89 0.11 4.26
CA ILE A 41 3.42 0.70 3.02
C ILE A 41 4.23 -0.34 2.24
N GLY A 42 5.09 -1.10 2.90
CA GLY A 42 5.89 -2.15 2.26
C GLY A 42 5.02 -3.24 1.62
N LYS A 43 3.95 -3.66 2.29
CA LYS A 43 2.96 -4.60 1.76
C LYS A 43 2.29 -4.06 0.50
N LEU A 44 1.77 -2.83 0.55
CA LEU A 44 1.11 -2.20 -0.61
C LEU A 44 2.05 -2.03 -1.81
N LEU A 45 3.32 -1.69 -1.59
CA LEU A 45 4.30 -1.63 -2.68
C LEU A 45 4.51 -3.00 -3.34
N SER A 46 4.49 -4.09 -2.56
CA SER A 46 4.60 -5.43 -3.11
C SER A 46 3.35 -5.89 -3.86
N GLU A 47 2.16 -5.52 -3.38
CA GLU A 47 0.87 -5.85 -4.02
C GLU A 47 0.65 -5.09 -5.32
N THR A 48 1.04 -3.81 -5.34
CA THR A 48 0.92 -2.95 -6.53
C THR A 48 2.08 -3.11 -7.52
N GLY A 49 3.16 -3.81 -7.15
CA GLY A 49 4.38 -3.90 -7.95
C GLY A 49 5.12 -2.56 -8.11
N MET A 50 4.77 -1.55 -7.31
CA MET A 50 5.35 -0.22 -7.39
C MET A 50 6.74 -0.18 -6.75
N SER A 51 7.72 0.43 -7.43
CA SER A 51 9.08 0.60 -6.90
C SER A 51 9.16 1.78 -5.92
N GLN A 52 10.18 1.80 -5.05
CA GLN A 52 10.40 2.93 -4.13
C GLN A 52 10.61 4.25 -4.87
N LYS A 53 11.24 4.19 -6.05
CA LYS A 53 11.44 5.33 -6.92
C LYS A 53 10.12 5.84 -7.49
N ALA A 54 9.28 4.93 -8.01
CA ALA A 54 7.97 5.30 -8.52
C ALA A 54 7.08 5.95 -7.44
N LEU A 55 7.15 5.45 -6.19
CA LEU A 55 6.45 6.08 -5.06
C LEU A 55 7.01 7.48 -4.76
N ALA A 56 8.34 7.65 -4.81
CA ALA A 56 9.00 8.93 -4.60
C ALA A 56 8.53 9.97 -5.63
N ASP A 57 8.51 9.57 -6.91
CA ASP A 57 8.03 10.39 -8.02
C ASP A 57 6.54 10.75 -7.86
N ALA A 58 5.70 9.77 -7.53
CA ALA A 58 4.26 9.97 -7.35
C ALA A 58 3.91 10.87 -6.14
N THR A 59 4.75 10.88 -5.11
CA THR A 59 4.52 11.66 -3.88
C THR A 59 5.29 12.98 -3.84
N ASN A 60 6.09 13.26 -4.87
CA ASN A 60 7.03 14.38 -4.93
C ASN A 60 8.00 14.41 -3.73
N LEU A 61 8.50 13.24 -3.34
CA LEU A 61 9.46 13.05 -2.26
C LEU A 61 10.80 12.60 -2.85
N SER A 62 11.89 12.85 -2.13
CA SER A 62 13.17 12.21 -2.46
C SER A 62 13.12 10.70 -2.21
N GLU A 63 13.80 9.90 -3.05
CA GLU A 63 13.94 8.44 -2.84
C GLU A 63 14.49 8.11 -1.43
N GLY A 64 15.41 8.94 -0.92
CA GLY A 64 15.97 8.78 0.43
C GLY A 64 14.91 8.95 1.53
N ALA A 65 13.97 9.89 1.37
CA ALA A 65 12.87 10.07 2.32
C ALA A 65 11.96 8.82 2.34
N VAL A 66 11.59 8.31 1.16
CA VAL A 66 10.80 7.06 1.04
C VAL A 66 11.54 5.88 1.68
N SER A 67 12.85 5.77 1.46
CA SER A 67 13.69 4.74 2.09
C SER A 67 13.66 4.82 3.61
N HIS A 68 13.73 6.01 4.20
CA HIS A 68 13.65 6.19 5.65
C HIS A 68 12.28 5.81 6.22
N TYR A 69 11.19 6.05 5.49
CA TYR A 69 9.85 5.62 5.90
C TYR A 69 9.71 4.10 5.87
N LEU A 70 10.21 3.44 4.81
CA LEU A 70 10.17 1.99 4.69
C LEU A 70 11.06 1.27 5.70
N LYS A 71 12.19 1.88 6.09
CA LYS A 71 13.04 1.37 7.18
C LYS A 71 12.41 1.58 8.56
N GLY A 72 11.49 2.53 8.69
CA GLY A 72 10.91 2.96 9.96
C GLY A 72 11.79 3.92 10.74
N ASP A 73 12.82 4.51 10.12
CA ASP A 73 13.66 5.56 10.73
C ASP A 73 12.86 6.85 10.94
N ARG A 74 11.85 7.07 10.09
CA ARG A 74 10.92 8.20 10.14
C ARG A 74 9.49 7.69 9.97
N VAL A 75 8.54 8.43 10.53
CA VAL A 75 7.10 8.17 10.35
C VAL A 75 6.50 9.33 9.55
N PRO A 76 5.88 9.08 8.38
CA PRO A 76 5.23 10.14 7.61
C PRO A 76 4.02 10.68 8.39
N LYS A 77 3.82 12.00 8.37
CA LYS A 77 2.72 12.69 9.07
C LYS A 77 2.04 13.70 8.16
N GLY A 78 0.78 14.02 8.46
CA GLY A 78 0.02 15.08 7.78
C GLY A 78 -0.07 14.86 6.27
N ALA A 79 0.28 15.90 5.50
CA ALA A 79 0.20 15.89 4.04
C ALA A 79 1.03 14.77 3.37
N ILE A 80 2.20 14.42 3.93
CA ILE A 80 3.05 13.36 3.36
C ILE A 80 2.34 12.00 3.43
N LEU A 81 1.69 11.72 4.56
CA LEU A 81 0.95 10.48 4.76
C LEU A 81 -0.26 10.39 3.82
N LEU A 82 -0.96 11.51 3.61
CA LEU A 82 -2.06 11.60 2.66
C LEU A 82 -1.59 11.38 1.21
N ASN A 83 -0.46 11.96 0.82
CA ASN A 83 0.10 11.78 -0.51
C ASN A 83 0.49 10.32 -0.76
N ILE A 84 1.11 9.66 0.23
CA ILE A 84 1.44 8.23 0.15
C ILE A 84 0.17 7.39 0.04
N ALA A 85 -0.87 7.70 0.82
CA ALA A 85 -2.15 6.99 0.75
C ALA A 85 -2.78 7.11 -0.65
N ASN A 86 -2.83 8.32 -1.21
CA ASN A 86 -3.36 8.55 -2.55
C ASN A 86 -2.53 7.86 -3.65
N ALA A 87 -1.19 7.91 -3.56
CA ALA A 87 -0.31 7.27 -4.53
C ALA A 87 -0.45 5.74 -4.54
N LEU A 88 -0.75 5.14 -3.38
CA LEU A 88 -0.95 3.70 -3.23
C LEU A 88 -2.42 3.27 -3.37
N GLY A 89 -3.35 4.20 -3.65
CA GLY A 89 -4.77 3.90 -3.80
C GLY A 89 -5.48 3.46 -2.50
N THR A 90 -4.96 3.87 -1.33
CA THR A 90 -5.44 3.46 -0.01
C THR A 90 -5.91 4.64 0.85
N THR A 91 -6.30 4.38 2.09
CA THR A 91 -6.68 5.39 3.10
C THR A 91 -5.57 5.64 4.11
N VAL A 92 -5.58 6.84 4.69
CA VAL A 92 -4.70 7.17 5.84
C VAL A 92 -5.02 6.29 7.04
N ASP A 93 -6.29 5.92 7.21
CA ASP A 93 -6.74 5.06 8.31
C ASP A 93 -6.21 3.63 8.18
N TYR A 94 -6.15 3.10 6.95
CA TYR A 94 -5.45 1.86 6.70
C TYR A 94 -3.97 1.97 7.03
N LEU A 95 -3.28 2.99 6.50
CA LEU A 95 -1.84 3.14 6.74
C LEU A 95 -1.49 3.29 8.22
N THR A 96 -2.37 3.91 9.01
CA THR A 96 -2.19 4.12 10.46
C THR A 96 -2.71 2.98 11.33
N GLY A 97 -3.36 1.96 10.74
CA GLY A 97 -3.94 0.85 11.47
C GLY A 97 -5.20 1.19 12.26
N LYS A 98 -5.88 2.28 11.89
CA LYS A 98 -7.22 2.61 12.41
C LYS A 98 -8.32 1.81 11.69
N SER A 99 -8.03 1.35 10.48
CA SER A 99 -8.85 0.42 9.70
C SER A 99 -7.98 -0.70 9.15
N ASP A 100 -8.57 -1.88 8.99
CA ASP A 100 -7.95 -3.00 8.26
C ASP A 100 -8.36 -3.04 6.78
N ASP A 101 -9.29 -2.16 6.39
CA ASP A 101 -9.72 -2.01 5.00
C ASP A 101 -8.71 -1.15 4.22
N ALA A 102 -7.94 -1.81 3.33
CA ALA A 102 -6.95 -1.16 2.49
C ALA A 102 -7.56 -0.27 1.41
N HIS A 103 -8.83 -0.48 1.07
CA HIS A 103 -9.47 0.21 -0.02
C HIS A 103 -10.03 1.56 0.42
N LYS A 104 -9.88 2.55 -0.45
CA LYS A 104 -10.45 3.89 -0.26
C LYS A 104 -11.98 3.86 -0.20
N PHE A 105 -12.57 2.86 -0.85
CA PHE A 105 -13.99 2.61 -0.95
C PHE A 105 -14.22 1.09 -0.90
N SER A 106 -15.33 0.63 -0.33
CA SER A 106 -15.76 -0.76 -0.56
C SER A 106 -16.11 -0.94 -2.05
N SER A 107 -16.08 -2.17 -2.56
CA SER A 107 -16.50 -2.48 -3.94
C SER A 107 -17.92 -1.94 -4.24
N GLU A 108 -18.79 -1.95 -3.25
CA GLU A 108 -20.14 -1.39 -3.31
C GLU A 108 -20.10 0.14 -3.47
N GLN A 109 -19.26 0.84 -2.71
CA GLN A 109 -19.08 2.29 -2.80
C GLN A 109 -18.43 2.74 -4.11
N GLU A 110 -17.58 1.91 -4.72
CA GLU A 110 -17.00 2.17 -6.05
C GLU A 110 -18.07 2.10 -7.14
N ILE A 111 -18.94 1.09 -7.07
CA ILE A 111 -20.07 0.91 -7.99
C ILE A 111 -21.06 2.08 -7.85
N GLU A 112 -21.42 2.45 -6.63
CA GLU A 112 -22.33 3.56 -6.35
C GLU A 112 -21.79 4.89 -6.91
N GLN A 113 -20.51 5.18 -6.70
CA GLN A 113 -19.88 6.38 -7.27
C GLN A 113 -19.82 6.35 -8.80
N ALA A 114 -19.56 5.18 -9.40
CA ALA A 114 -19.58 5.03 -10.85
C ALA A 114 -20.98 5.34 -11.42
N PHE A 115 -22.04 4.84 -10.78
CA PHE A 115 -23.42 5.18 -11.14
C PHE A 115 -23.70 6.67 -11.02
N GLU A 116 -23.24 7.32 -9.95
CA GLU A 116 -23.45 8.75 -9.75
C GLU A 116 -22.74 9.59 -10.83
N LEU A 117 -21.51 9.23 -11.18
CA LEU A 117 -20.76 9.90 -12.25
C LEU A 117 -21.41 9.73 -13.61
N ILE A 118 -21.92 8.53 -13.92
CA ILE A 118 -22.65 8.26 -15.16
C ILE A 118 -23.96 9.05 -15.19
N ALA A 119 -24.72 9.06 -14.10
CA ALA A 119 -25.99 9.80 -14.00
C ALA A 119 -25.81 11.31 -14.22
N ARG A 120 -24.75 11.90 -13.65
CA ARG A 120 -24.41 13.32 -13.84
C ARG A 120 -24.11 13.65 -15.31
N ASN A 121 -23.43 12.76 -16.02
CA ASN A 121 -23.01 12.97 -17.41
C ASN A 121 -23.97 12.34 -18.43
N ALA A 122 -25.09 11.75 -18.00
CA ALA A 122 -26.06 11.06 -18.86
C ALA A 122 -26.61 11.97 -19.99
N LYS A 123 -26.74 13.27 -19.71
CA LYS A 123 -27.23 14.27 -20.66
C LYS A 123 -26.20 14.67 -21.71
N THR A 124 -24.91 14.56 -21.41
CA THR A 124 -23.80 14.92 -22.30
C THR A 124 -23.26 13.74 -23.10
N LEU A 125 -23.64 12.51 -22.72
CA LEU A 125 -23.23 11.27 -23.39
C LEU A 125 -23.87 11.12 -24.76
N THR A 126 -23.04 10.98 -25.78
CA THR A 126 -23.45 10.68 -27.16
C THR A 126 -23.95 9.23 -27.31
N ASP A 127 -24.70 8.95 -28.37
CA ASP A 127 -25.20 7.60 -28.63
C ASP A 127 -24.09 6.56 -28.86
N GLU A 128 -22.93 6.99 -29.36
CA GLU A 128 -21.77 6.09 -29.49
C GLU A 128 -21.16 5.72 -28.14
N GLU A 129 -21.02 6.70 -27.23
CA GLU A 129 -20.50 6.44 -25.89
C GLU A 129 -21.46 5.56 -25.10
N ARG A 130 -22.79 5.78 -25.22
CA ARG A 130 -23.82 4.92 -24.63
C ARG A 130 -23.71 3.47 -25.12
N LYS A 131 -23.49 3.27 -26.42
CA LYS A 131 -23.28 1.93 -27.00
C LYS A 131 -21.99 1.28 -26.48
N LYS A 132 -20.91 2.04 -26.30
CA LYS A 132 -19.66 1.54 -25.70
C LYS A 132 -19.90 1.08 -24.25
N PHE A 133 -20.61 1.88 -23.45
CA PHE A 133 -20.98 1.50 -22.08
C PHE A 133 -21.82 0.22 -22.05
N ALA A 134 -22.86 0.14 -22.87
CA ALA A 134 -23.71 -1.06 -22.96
C ALA A 134 -22.90 -2.30 -23.35
N LYS A 135 -21.96 -2.16 -24.30
CA LYS A 135 -21.08 -3.27 -24.68
C LYS A 135 -20.20 -3.73 -23.52
N ILE A 136 -19.63 -2.82 -22.73
CA ILE A 136 -18.78 -3.19 -21.58
C ILE A 136 -19.59 -3.89 -20.49
N LEU A 137 -20.82 -3.43 -20.22
CA LEU A 137 -21.67 -3.96 -19.16
C LEU A 137 -22.27 -5.34 -19.48
N PHE A 138 -22.54 -5.62 -20.77
CA PHE A 138 -23.16 -6.86 -21.24
C PHE A 138 -22.22 -7.69 -22.11
N SER A 139 -20.90 -7.48 -21.98
CA SER A 139 -19.86 -8.26 -22.65
C SER A 139 -19.70 -9.66 -22.05
#